data_AF-A0A1C0SNZ1-F1
#
_entry.id   AF-A0A1C0SNZ1-F1
#
_cell.length_a   1.000
_cell.length_b   1.000
_cell.length_c   1.000
_cell.angle_alpha   90.00
_cell.angle_beta   90.00
_cell.angle_gamma   90.00
#
_symmetry.space_group_name_H-M   'P 1'
#
loop_
_entity.id
_entity.type
_entity.pdbx_description
1 polymer ?
#
loop_
_entity_poly.entity_id
_entity_poly.type
_entity_poly.pdbx_seq_one_letter_code
_entity_poly.pdbx_strand_id
1 'polypeptide(L)'
;MADDRRDRDPRERPGRRRAAQKGGPQAQALGRSRGGFGSKLHAVVDALGLPVRFELGPGQQNDMAPACGLVEGLATGQVIADRAYDADRLHDVILDQGGEPVIPTRRHRKYQHSYDKIAYRNRWRVEGFFAKLKQWRRIATRYDKLAANFLGFVKLAAIMLWLK
;
A
#
# COMPACT_ATOMS: atom_id res chain seq x y z
N MET A 1 -12.76 -41.99 68.17
CA MET A 1 -11.70 -42.81 67.56
C MET A 1 -11.60 -42.36 66.10
N ALA A 2 -10.38 -42.10 65.62
CA ALA A 2 -10.04 -41.14 64.57
C ALA A 2 -10.05 -41.69 63.11
N ASP A 3 -9.82 -40.75 62.18
CA ASP A 3 -9.42 -40.86 60.75
C ASP A 3 -10.51 -41.19 59.71
N ASP A 4 -10.52 -40.66 58.47
CA ASP A 4 -9.42 -40.20 57.59
C ASP A 4 -9.87 -38.98 56.74
N ARG A 5 -9.05 -37.93 56.70
CA ARG A 5 -9.17 -36.78 55.79
C ARG A 5 -8.55 -37.14 54.45
N ARG A 6 -9.29 -37.06 53.34
CA ARG A 6 -8.67 -36.79 52.02
C ARG A 6 -9.48 -35.79 51.21
N ASP A 7 -8.88 -34.61 51.13
CA ASP A 7 -9.21 -33.51 50.24
C ASP A 7 -9.34 -33.97 48.79
N ARG A 8 -10.47 -33.66 48.15
CA ARG A 8 -10.58 -33.63 46.69
C ARG A 8 -10.45 -32.19 46.23
N ASP A 9 -9.23 -31.83 45.88
CA ASP A 9 -8.87 -30.67 45.08
C ASP A 9 -9.70 -30.63 43.77
N PRO A 10 -10.53 -29.59 43.53
CA PRO A 10 -11.15 -29.38 42.24
C PRO A 10 -10.11 -28.78 41.29
N ARG A 11 -9.46 -29.65 40.50
CA ARG A 11 -8.55 -29.24 39.42
C ARG A 11 -9.17 -28.12 38.59
N GLU A 12 -8.59 -26.92 38.70
CA GLU A 12 -8.88 -25.79 37.83
C GLU A 12 -8.67 -26.19 36.37
N ARG A 13 -9.69 -25.96 35.55
CA ARG A 13 -9.60 -26.15 34.10
C ARG A 13 -8.70 -25.05 33.54
N PRO A 14 -7.67 -25.38 32.72
CA PRO A 14 -6.78 -24.36 32.20
C PRO A 14 -7.59 -23.37 31.36
N GLY A 15 -7.45 -22.08 31.73
CA GLY A 15 -8.14 -20.98 31.10
C GLY A 15 -8.02 -21.03 29.57
N ARG A 16 -9.17 -20.92 28.91
CA ARG A 16 -9.29 -20.81 27.46
C ARG A 16 -8.39 -19.66 27.01
N ARG A 17 -7.19 -19.94 26.50
CA ARG A 17 -6.34 -18.93 25.84
C ARG A 17 -7.24 -18.26 24.81
N ARG A 18 -7.53 -16.96 24.99
CA ARG A 18 -8.18 -16.16 23.96
C ARG A 18 -7.34 -16.35 22.70
N ALA A 19 -7.88 -17.06 21.71
CA ALA A 19 -7.29 -17.06 20.39
C ALA A 19 -7.14 -15.59 20.01
N ALA A 20 -5.89 -15.13 19.82
CA ALA A 20 -5.63 -13.78 19.37
C ALA A 20 -6.56 -13.55 18.18
N GLN A 21 -7.48 -12.58 18.29
CA GLN A 21 -8.42 -12.28 17.23
C GLN A 21 -7.58 -12.03 15.98
N LYS A 22 -7.56 -12.99 15.06
CA LYS A 22 -6.90 -12.85 13.77
C LYS A 22 -7.64 -11.70 13.12
N GLY A 23 -7.03 -10.52 13.14
CA GLY A 23 -7.64 -9.26 12.72
C GLY A 23 -8.44 -9.50 11.45
N GLY A 24 -9.69 -9.03 11.46
CA GLY A 24 -10.66 -9.30 10.41
C GLY A 24 -10.20 -8.88 9.01
N PRO A 25 -11.06 -8.98 7.99
CA PRO A 25 -10.71 -8.64 6.61
C PRO A 25 -10.01 -7.28 6.44
N GLN A 26 -10.37 -6.29 7.26
CA GLN A 26 -9.75 -4.96 7.30
C GLN A 26 -8.27 -4.99 7.73
N ALA A 27 -7.88 -5.81 8.70
CA ALA A 27 -6.49 -5.90 9.19
C ALA A 27 -5.54 -6.58 8.19
N GLN A 28 -6.09 -7.23 7.16
CA GLN A 28 -5.33 -7.98 6.15
C GLN A 28 -5.12 -7.15 4.88
N ALA A 29 -5.96 -6.14 4.62
CA ALA A 29 -6.02 -5.39 3.37
C ALA A 29 -6.07 -6.33 2.15
N LEU A 30 -6.88 -7.38 2.24
CA LEU A 30 -7.07 -8.38 1.18
C LEU A 30 -8.47 -8.24 0.59
N GLY A 31 -8.59 -8.52 -0.71
CA GLY A 31 -9.89 -8.65 -1.35
C GLY A 31 -9.82 -9.18 -2.78
N ARG A 32 -10.99 -9.44 -3.36
CA ARG A 32 -11.15 -10.18 -4.63
C ARG A 32 -11.29 -9.22 -5.81
N SER A 33 -10.36 -9.28 -6.75
CA SER A 33 -10.44 -8.62 -8.05
C SER A 33 -10.57 -9.64 -9.19
N ARG A 34 -10.65 -9.17 -10.44
CA ARG A 34 -10.63 -10.05 -11.63
C ARG A 34 -9.33 -10.87 -11.74
N GLY A 35 -8.23 -10.38 -11.16
CA GLY A 35 -6.93 -11.06 -11.13
C GLY A 35 -6.74 -12.02 -9.96
N GLY A 36 -7.78 -12.23 -9.13
CA GLY A 36 -7.74 -13.12 -7.98
C GLY A 36 -7.81 -12.39 -6.63
N PHE A 37 -7.44 -13.09 -5.56
CA PHE A 37 -7.48 -12.58 -4.20
C PHE A 37 -6.12 -12.02 -3.79
N GLY A 38 -6.07 -10.73 -3.42
CA GLY A 38 -4.81 -10.08 -3.09
C GLY A 38 -4.96 -8.69 -2.50
N SER A 39 -3.85 -7.96 -2.48
CA SER A 39 -3.74 -6.56 -2.06
C SER A 39 -3.22 -5.71 -3.24
N LYS A 40 -3.47 -4.40 -3.19
CA LYS A 40 -2.80 -3.41 -4.03
C LYS A 40 -1.84 -2.60 -3.18
N LEU A 41 -0.59 -2.49 -3.63
CA LEU A 41 0.39 -1.60 -3.04
C LEU A 41 0.51 -0.36 -3.93
N HIS A 42 0.16 0.79 -3.37
CA HIS A 42 0.30 2.09 -4.00
C HIS A 42 1.54 2.77 -3.44
N ALA A 43 2.31 3.44 -4.28
CA ALA A 43 3.58 4.03 -3.90
C ALA A 43 3.82 5.36 -4.60
N VAL A 44 4.45 6.29 -3.88
CA VAL A 44 5.10 7.48 -4.45
C VAL A 44 6.60 7.26 -4.42
N VAL A 45 7.28 7.61 -5.52
CA VAL A 45 8.74 7.54 -5.64
C VAL A 45 9.26 8.92 -6.05
N ASP A 46 10.49 9.21 -5.69
CA ASP A 46 11.18 10.43 -6.10
C ASP A 46 11.68 10.37 -7.56
N ALA A 47 12.35 11.44 -8.01
CA ALA A 47 12.91 11.53 -9.36
C ALA A 47 14.00 10.48 -9.67
N LEU A 48 14.63 9.89 -8.65
CA LEU A 48 15.64 8.85 -8.78
C LEU A 48 15.02 7.44 -8.79
N GLY A 49 13.73 7.32 -8.44
CA GLY A 49 13.00 6.07 -8.29
C GLY A 49 13.16 5.44 -6.90
N LEU A 50 13.47 6.25 -5.89
CA LEU A 50 13.50 5.85 -4.49
C LEU A 50 12.13 6.05 -3.84
N PRO A 51 11.66 5.13 -3.00
CA PRO A 51 10.33 5.21 -2.41
C PRO A 51 10.21 6.32 -1.35
N VAL A 52 9.09 7.04 -1.38
CA VAL A 52 8.76 8.13 -0.45
C VAL A 52 7.60 7.74 0.46
N ARG A 53 6.49 7.24 -0.12
CA ARG A 53 5.26 6.91 0.63
C ARG A 53 4.60 5.65 0.08
N PHE A 54 3.93 4.90 0.95
CA PHE A 54 3.21 3.68 0.63
C PHE A 54 1.82 3.67 1.22
N GLU A 55 0.87 3.15 0.46
CA GLU A 55 -0.45 2.79 0.95
C GLU A 55 -0.85 1.40 0.46
N LEU A 56 -1.47 0.62 1.34
CA LEU A 56 -1.86 -0.77 1.06
C LEU A 56 -3.38 -0.90 1.10
N GLY A 57 -3.92 -1.37 0.00
CA GLY A 57 -5.35 -1.55 -0.23
C GLY A 57 -5.75 -2.99 -0.50
N PRO A 58 -7.04 -3.34 -0.37
CA PRO A 58 -7.56 -4.61 -0.88
C PRO A 58 -7.52 -4.67 -2.42
N GLY A 59 -7.42 -5.88 -2.98
CA GLY A 59 -7.18 -6.11 -4.42
C GLY A 59 -8.18 -5.45 -5.38
N GLN A 60 -9.43 -5.24 -4.97
CA GLN A 60 -10.48 -4.58 -5.75
C GLN A 60 -10.52 -3.05 -5.62
N GLN A 61 -9.70 -2.45 -4.76
CA GLN A 61 -9.72 -1.01 -4.55
C GLN A 61 -9.38 -0.28 -5.85
N ASN A 62 -10.06 0.84 -6.10
CA ASN A 62 -9.74 1.72 -7.21
C ASN A 62 -8.39 2.42 -6.94
N ASP A 63 -7.52 2.48 -7.95
CA ASP A 63 -6.19 3.10 -7.82
C ASP A 63 -6.25 4.59 -7.49
N MET A 64 -7.35 5.26 -7.85
CA MET A 64 -7.59 6.66 -7.49
C MET A 64 -7.88 6.86 -6.00
N ALA A 65 -8.41 5.85 -5.30
CA ALA A 65 -8.85 6.00 -3.91
C ALA A 65 -7.73 6.50 -2.96
N PRO A 66 -6.50 5.95 -3.00
CA PRO A 66 -5.39 6.46 -2.19
C PRO A 66 -4.64 7.65 -2.82
N ALA A 67 -4.95 8.04 -4.07
CA ALA A 67 -4.07 8.91 -4.85
C ALA A 67 -3.85 10.28 -4.20
N CYS A 68 -4.91 10.94 -3.74
CA CYS A 68 -4.81 12.26 -3.09
C CYS A 68 -3.99 12.17 -1.79
N GLY A 69 -4.32 11.22 -0.90
CA GLY A 69 -3.60 11.04 0.36
C GLY A 69 -2.15 10.59 0.18
N LEU A 70 -1.79 10.01 -0.96
CA LEU A 70 -0.40 9.68 -1.29
C LEU A 70 0.44 10.91 -1.64
N VAL A 71 -0.12 11.89 -2.35
CA VAL A 71 0.62 13.08 -2.81
C VAL A 71 0.52 14.27 -1.87
N GLU A 72 -0.52 14.30 -1.03
CA GLU A 72 -0.79 15.40 -0.11
C GLU A 72 0.39 15.66 0.84
N GLY A 73 0.79 16.92 0.92
CA GLY A 73 1.89 17.40 1.77
C GLY A 73 3.29 17.06 1.26
N LEU A 74 3.43 16.50 0.05
CA LEU A 74 4.72 16.31 -0.59
C LEU A 74 5.10 17.57 -1.39
N ALA A 75 6.11 18.32 -0.94
CA ALA A 75 6.64 19.46 -1.68
C ALA A 75 7.39 18.95 -2.93
N THR A 76 6.77 19.07 -4.10
CA THR A 76 7.33 18.57 -5.37
C THR A 76 7.04 19.51 -6.52
N GLY A 77 8.02 19.72 -7.41
CA GLY A 77 7.81 20.54 -8.62
C GLY A 77 6.88 19.89 -9.64
N GLN A 78 6.96 18.57 -9.82
CA GLN A 78 6.12 17.82 -10.78
C GLN A 78 5.65 16.50 -10.18
N VAL A 79 4.41 16.12 -10.49
CA VAL A 79 3.82 14.83 -10.10
C VAL A 79 3.44 14.06 -11.36
N ILE A 80 4.14 12.95 -11.61
CA ILE A 80 3.92 12.08 -12.76
C ILE A 80 3.04 10.91 -12.34
N ALA A 81 1.93 10.69 -13.04
CA ALA A 81 1.07 9.53 -12.81
C ALA A 81 0.50 8.99 -14.12
N ASP A 82 0.13 7.71 -14.10
CA ASP A 82 -0.51 7.08 -15.26
C ASP A 82 -1.88 7.72 -15.56
N ARG A 83 -2.35 7.57 -16.80
CA ARG A 83 -3.68 8.04 -17.25
C ARG A 83 -4.83 7.61 -16.33
N ALA A 84 -4.71 6.49 -15.63
CA ALA A 84 -5.72 6.04 -14.68
C ALA A 84 -5.88 7.01 -13.47
N TYR A 85 -4.92 7.90 -13.23
CA TYR A 85 -4.95 8.92 -12.19
C TYR A 85 -5.46 10.29 -12.67
N ASP A 86 -5.91 10.39 -13.93
CA ASP A 86 -6.54 11.60 -14.45
C ASP A 86 -7.91 11.85 -13.78
N ALA A 87 -7.94 12.75 -12.80
CA ALA A 87 -9.15 13.28 -12.16
C ALA A 87 -8.92 14.68 -11.59
N ASP A 88 -9.96 15.52 -11.67
CA ASP A 88 -9.92 16.92 -11.23
C ASP A 88 -9.39 17.05 -9.81
N ARG A 89 -9.93 16.27 -8.86
CA ARG A 89 -9.50 16.32 -7.44
C ARG A 89 -8.00 16.07 -7.24
N LEU A 90 -7.39 15.17 -8.03
CA LEU A 90 -5.96 14.92 -7.90
C LEU A 90 -5.14 16.07 -8.49
N HIS A 91 -5.60 16.65 -9.60
CA HIS A 91 -4.99 17.85 -10.16
C HIS A 91 -5.05 19.01 -9.15
N ASP A 92 -6.20 19.24 -8.54
CA ASP A 92 -6.41 20.31 -7.55
C ASP A 92 -5.43 20.16 -6.38
N VAL A 93 -5.32 18.96 -5.79
CA VAL A 93 -4.35 18.70 -4.71
C VAL A 93 -2.91 19.00 -5.13
N ILE A 94 -2.52 18.60 -6.34
CA ILE A 94 -1.15 18.83 -6.85
C ILE A 94 -0.90 20.32 -7.07
N LEU A 95 -1.86 21.05 -7.64
CA LEU A 95 -1.75 22.47 -7.93
C LEU A 95 -1.77 23.32 -6.64
N ASP A 96 -2.65 23.00 -5.69
CA ASP A 96 -2.80 23.71 -4.42
C ASP A 96 -1.51 23.65 -3.57
N GLN A 97 -0.74 22.57 -3.69
CA GLN A 97 0.57 22.43 -3.03
C GLN A 97 1.75 22.95 -3.87
N GLY A 98 1.47 23.61 -5.01
CA GLY A 98 2.48 24.26 -5.86
C GLY A 98 3.21 23.32 -6.84
N GLY A 99 2.69 22.11 -7.07
CA GLY A 99 3.24 21.17 -8.04
C GLY A 99 2.53 21.23 -9.40
N GLU A 100 3.18 20.68 -10.43
CA GLU A 100 2.60 20.53 -11.77
C GLU A 100 2.16 19.07 -12.03
N PRO A 101 0.89 18.81 -12.39
CA PRO A 101 0.42 17.47 -12.72
C PRO A 101 0.85 17.06 -14.14
N VAL A 102 1.75 16.07 -14.24
CA VAL A 102 2.19 15.45 -15.49
C VAL A 102 1.42 14.13 -15.67
N ILE A 103 0.13 14.24 -15.99
CA ILE A 103 -0.79 13.10 -16.11
C ILE A 103 -1.42 13.11 -17.51
N PRO A 104 -1.36 12.01 -18.28
CA PRO A 104 -2.06 11.95 -19.55
C PRO A 104 -3.57 11.96 -19.35
N THR A 105 -4.25 12.79 -20.13
CA THR A 105 -5.71 12.83 -20.20
C THR A 105 -6.34 11.47 -20.59
N ARG A 106 -7.47 11.15 -19.96
CA ARG A 106 -8.34 10.01 -20.28
C ARG A 106 -9.08 10.26 -21.59
N ARG A 107 -9.26 9.20 -22.37
CA ARG A 107 -9.91 9.24 -23.69
C ARG A 107 -11.32 9.83 -23.67
N HIS A 108 -12.05 9.67 -22.57
CA HIS A 108 -13.44 10.12 -22.43
C HIS A 108 -13.58 11.46 -21.68
N ARG A 109 -12.48 12.14 -21.33
CA ARG A 109 -12.55 13.46 -20.71
C ARG A 109 -13.08 14.46 -21.74
N LYS A 110 -14.04 15.30 -21.34
CA LYS A 110 -14.65 16.32 -22.21
C LYS A 110 -13.60 17.28 -22.77
N TYR A 111 -12.66 17.68 -21.92
CA TYR A 111 -11.54 18.54 -22.28
C TYR A 111 -10.24 17.74 -22.22
N GLN A 112 -9.51 17.73 -23.34
CA GLN A 112 -8.22 17.06 -23.46
C GLN A 112 -7.11 18.07 -23.18
N HIS A 113 -6.58 18.06 -21.97
CA HIS A 113 -5.49 18.97 -21.60
C HIS A 113 -4.13 18.47 -22.11
N SER A 114 -3.20 19.41 -22.30
CA SER A 114 -1.80 19.09 -22.55
C SER A 114 -1.11 18.59 -21.28
N TYR A 115 0.01 17.89 -21.45
CA TYR A 115 0.91 17.46 -20.39
C TYR A 115 2.32 17.34 -20.98
N ASP A 116 3.34 17.49 -20.14
CA ASP A 116 4.72 17.32 -20.58
C ASP A 116 5.02 15.84 -20.89
N LYS A 117 5.10 15.53 -22.19
CA LYS A 117 5.39 14.17 -22.69
C LYS A 117 6.83 13.74 -22.41
N ILE A 118 7.77 14.68 -22.28
CA ILE A 118 9.18 14.39 -21.98
C ILE A 118 9.29 14.01 -20.50
N ALA A 119 8.73 14.84 -19.60
CA ALA A 119 8.67 14.51 -18.18
C ALA A 119 7.91 13.19 -17.93
N TYR A 120 6.81 12.94 -18.65
CA TYR A 120 6.03 11.70 -18.53
C TYR A 120 6.84 10.43 -18.83
N ARG A 121 7.92 10.51 -19.63
CA ARG A 121 8.80 9.34 -19.85
C ARG A 121 9.37 8.83 -18.54
N ASN A 122 9.62 9.69 -17.56
CA ASN A 122 10.16 9.33 -16.25
C ASN A 122 9.21 8.48 -15.39
N ARG A 123 7.96 8.22 -15.82
CA ARG A 123 7.08 7.24 -15.15
C ARG A 123 7.72 5.85 -15.01
N TRP A 124 8.68 5.51 -15.88
CA TRP A 124 9.46 4.27 -15.79
C TRP A 124 10.14 4.10 -14.43
N ARG A 125 10.44 5.19 -13.70
CA ARG A 125 11.02 5.15 -12.35
C ARG A 125 10.12 4.40 -11.37
N VAL A 126 8.80 4.59 -11.48
CA VAL A 126 7.79 3.86 -10.69
C VAL A 126 7.83 2.37 -11.04
N GLU A 127 7.84 2.04 -12.34
CA GLU A 127 7.91 0.65 -12.81
C GLU A 127 9.21 -0.04 -12.34
N GLY A 128 10.34 0.67 -12.42
CA GLY A 128 11.65 0.21 -11.95
C GLY A 128 11.68 -0.01 -10.44
N PHE A 129 11.03 0.87 -9.67
CA PHE A 129 10.86 0.67 -8.22
C PHE A 129 10.07 -0.61 -7.92
N PHE A 130 8.93 -0.83 -8.58
CA PHE A 130 8.15 -2.06 -8.38
C PHE A 130 8.91 -3.31 -8.86
N ALA A 131 9.71 -3.21 -9.92
CA ALA A 131 10.57 -4.29 -10.37
C ALA A 131 11.60 -4.67 -9.29
N LYS A 132 12.26 -3.69 -8.67
CA LYS A 132 13.17 -3.90 -7.53
C LYS A 132 12.41 -4.53 -6.35
N LEU A 133 11.24 -4.00 -5.99
CA LEU A 133 10.38 -4.59 -4.95
C LEU A 133 10.05 -6.06 -5.18
N LYS A 134 9.84 -6.47 -6.43
CA LYS A 134 9.50 -7.85 -6.78
C LYS A 134 10.70 -8.80 -6.79
N GLN A 135 11.94 -8.32 -6.63
CA GLN A 135 13.10 -9.19 -6.42
C GLN A 135 13.02 -9.92 -5.07
N TRP A 136 12.36 -9.33 -4.08
CA TRP A 136 12.12 -9.97 -2.79
C TRP A 136 10.90 -10.89 -2.87
N ARG A 137 11.15 -12.21 -2.93
CA ARG A 137 10.11 -13.26 -3.09
C ARG A 137 8.93 -13.12 -2.12
N ARG A 138 9.21 -12.78 -0.86
CA ARG A 138 8.19 -12.56 0.19
C ARG A 138 7.19 -11.45 -0.18
N ILE A 139 7.68 -10.38 -0.81
CA ILE A 139 6.87 -9.25 -1.27
C ILE A 139 6.13 -9.65 -2.54
N ALA A 140 6.85 -10.19 -3.53
CA ALA A 140 6.28 -10.55 -4.83
C ALA A 140 5.08 -11.51 -4.72
N THR A 141 5.15 -12.49 -3.82
CA THR A 141 4.09 -13.49 -3.63
C THR A 141 3.12 -13.15 -2.49
N ARG A 142 3.30 -12.03 -1.77
CA ARG A 142 2.48 -11.64 -0.60
C ARG A 142 2.32 -12.79 0.42
N TYR A 143 3.43 -13.26 0.99
CA TYR A 143 3.41 -14.37 1.97
C TYR A 143 2.73 -14.01 3.29
N ASP A 144 2.85 -12.76 3.70
CA ASP A 144 2.29 -12.30 4.96
C ASP A 144 0.80 -12.03 4.79
N LYS A 145 -0.04 -12.64 5.64
CA LYS A 145 -1.49 -12.44 5.61
C LYS A 145 -1.93 -11.10 6.19
N LEU A 146 -1.24 -10.61 7.22
CA LEU A 146 -1.55 -9.34 7.86
C LEU A 146 -0.99 -8.17 7.04
N ALA A 147 -1.73 -7.08 6.95
CA ALA A 147 -1.30 -5.86 6.26
C ALA A 147 -0.03 -5.29 6.90
N ALA A 148 0.01 -5.22 8.24
CA ALA A 148 1.14 -4.69 9.01
C ALA A 148 2.46 -5.41 8.70
N ASN A 149 2.46 -6.74 8.69
CA ASN A 149 3.68 -7.53 8.45
C ASN A 149 4.23 -7.31 7.04
N PHE A 150 3.37 -7.35 6.02
CA PHE A 150 3.80 -7.12 4.64
C PHE A 150 4.25 -5.69 4.42
N LEU A 151 3.52 -4.70 4.95
CA LEU A 151 3.95 -3.31 4.85
C LEU A 151 5.29 -3.11 5.60
N GLY A 152 5.52 -3.83 6.69
CA GLY A 152 6.82 -3.91 7.35
C GLY A 152 7.93 -4.40 6.42
N PHE A 153 7.73 -5.51 5.71
CA PHE A 153 8.70 -6.00 4.73
C PHE A 153 8.88 -5.06 3.52
N VAL A 154 7.81 -4.43 3.04
CA VAL A 154 7.90 -3.39 1.99
C VAL A 154 8.74 -2.22 2.47
N LYS A 155 8.54 -1.75 3.71
CA LYS A 155 9.35 -0.68 4.31
C LYS A 155 10.81 -1.09 4.50
N LEU A 156 11.09 -2.32 4.93
CA LEU A 156 12.47 -2.82 5.02
C LEU A 156 13.15 -2.85 3.65
N ALA A 157 12.46 -3.36 2.62
CA ALA A 157 12.95 -3.31 1.25
C ALA A 157 13.19 -1.88 0.76
N ALA A 158 12.29 -0.95 1.08
CA ALA A 158 12.43 0.47 0.76
C ALA A 158 13.67 1.09 1.42
N ILE A 159 13.91 0.82 2.71
CA ILE A 159 15.10 1.27 3.43
C ILE A 159 16.37 0.73 2.76
N MET A 160 16.39 -0.55 2.38
CA MET A 160 17.53 -1.14 1.67
C MET A 160 17.80 -0.48 0.30
N LEU A 161 16.78 0.05 -0.37
CA LEU A 161 16.96 0.82 -1.61
C LEU A 161 17.58 2.20 -1.35
N TRP A 162 17.27 2.82 -0.21
CA TRP A 162 17.85 4.10 0.21
C TRP A 162 19.32 3.99 0.67
N LEU A 163 19.70 2.85 1.23
CA LEU A 163 21.06 2.61 1.75
C LEU A 163 22.05 2.11 0.69
N LYS A 164 21.60 1.89 -0.54
CA LYS A 164 22.42 1.34 -1.62
C LYS A 164 23.13 2.46 -2.38
#